data_AF-A0A167P8L1-F1
#
_entry.id   AF-A0A167P8L1-F1
#
_cell.length_a   1.000
_cell.length_b   1.000
_cell.length_c   1.000
_cell.angle_alpha   90.00
_cell.angle_beta   90.00
_cell.angle_gamma   90.00
#
_symmetry.space_group_name_H-M   'P 1'
#
loop_
_entity.id
_entity.type
_entity.pdbx_description
1 polymer ?
#
loop_
_entity_poly.entity_id
_entity_poly.type
_entity_poly.pdbx_seq_one_letter_code
_entity_poly.pdbx_strand_id
1 'polypeptide(L)'
;MSGSNLPDAHTQVQVSSEAADNFINTYYQAINSKSNLQNFYVNSSPRYPKPADISINGQVLALPADYLALIEAQGSGVHYDVESLDAHVLNPSFTVGMPEKLNDAERAERAGSRMSLAVTAVGRVRFGRGKEAPQKMFNETFVLVPNWDALARNPPRGLKKWLIMSQNFRAL
;
A
#
# COMPACT_ATOMS: atom_id res chain seq x y z
N MET A 1 -12.48 -30.20 -17.94
CA MET A 1 -11.51 -29.56 -17.04
C MET A 1 -11.70 -28.06 -17.18
N SER A 2 -12.37 -27.39 -16.24
CA SER A 2 -12.47 -25.92 -16.29
C SER A 2 -11.09 -25.35 -15.98
N GLY A 3 -10.54 -24.52 -16.87
CA GLY A 3 -9.28 -23.82 -16.61
C GLY A 3 -9.36 -23.04 -15.29
N SER A 4 -8.25 -23.01 -14.55
CA SER A 4 -8.16 -22.18 -13.35
C SER A 4 -8.47 -20.72 -13.70
N ASN A 5 -9.39 -20.10 -12.97
CA ASN A 5 -9.68 -18.67 -13.10
C ASN A 5 -8.61 -17.79 -12.43
N LEU A 6 -7.60 -18.39 -11.79
CA LEU A 6 -6.51 -17.67 -11.12
C LEU A 6 -5.57 -17.01 -12.14
N PRO A 7 -4.91 -15.90 -11.78
CA PRO A 7 -3.87 -15.31 -12.62
C PRO A 7 -2.70 -16.29 -12.77
N ASP A 8 -2.15 -16.38 -13.97
CA ASP A 8 -0.95 -17.17 -14.23
C ASP A 8 0.31 -16.53 -13.59
N ALA A 9 1.42 -17.26 -13.57
CA ALA A 9 2.65 -16.80 -12.92
C ALA A 9 3.19 -15.50 -13.52
N HIS A 10 3.09 -15.34 -14.85
CA HIS A 10 3.51 -14.13 -15.53
C HIS A 10 2.66 -12.92 -15.07
N THR A 11 1.34 -13.08 -15.04
CA THR A 11 0.40 -12.05 -14.60
C THR A 11 0.64 -11.68 -13.14
N GLN A 12 0.87 -12.67 -12.27
CA GLN A 12 1.19 -12.43 -10.86
C GLN A 12 2.44 -11.58 -10.69
N VAL A 13 3.54 -11.92 -11.38
CA VAL A 13 4.80 -11.17 -11.33
C VAL A 13 4.62 -9.76 -11.89
N GLN A 14 4.01 -9.64 -13.05
CA GLN A 14 3.79 -8.34 -13.70
C GLN A 14 2.94 -7.42 -12.83
N VAL A 15 1.75 -7.87 -12.42
CA VAL A 15 0.78 -7.04 -11.68
C VAL A 15 1.29 -6.70 -10.29
N SER A 16 1.97 -7.61 -9.60
CA SER A 16 2.55 -7.31 -8.28
C SER A 16 3.68 -6.27 -8.37
N SER A 17 4.54 -6.37 -9.38
CA SER A 17 5.63 -5.41 -9.60
C SER A 17 5.10 -4.02 -9.94
N GLU A 18 4.16 -3.93 -10.88
CA GLU A 18 3.52 -2.67 -11.26
C GLU A 18 2.71 -2.06 -10.10
N ALA A 19 2.01 -2.90 -9.31
CA ALA A 19 1.27 -2.45 -8.15
C ALA A 19 2.19 -1.85 -7.09
N ALA A 20 3.29 -2.53 -6.77
CA ALA A 20 4.25 -2.09 -5.77
C ALA A 20 4.91 -0.77 -6.19
N ASP A 21 5.44 -0.68 -7.41
CA ASP A 21 6.11 0.54 -7.90
C ASP A 21 5.16 1.75 -7.87
N ASN A 22 3.97 1.62 -8.46
CA ASN A 22 2.99 2.71 -8.47
C ASN A 22 2.54 3.11 -7.05
N PHE A 23 2.30 2.13 -6.18
CA PHE A 23 1.87 2.37 -4.81
C PHE A 23 2.96 3.11 -4.02
N ILE A 24 4.20 2.60 -4.03
CA ILE A 24 5.34 3.14 -3.29
C ILE A 24 5.66 4.56 -3.75
N ASN A 25 5.76 4.80 -5.05
CA ASN A 25 6.00 6.14 -5.61
C ASN A 25 4.94 7.14 -5.13
N THR A 26 3.66 6.75 -5.21
CA THR A 26 2.56 7.63 -4.80
C THR A 26 2.49 7.83 -3.29
N TYR A 27 2.79 6.79 -2.51
CA TYR A 27 2.74 6.81 -1.05
C TYR A 27 3.85 7.69 -0.50
N TYR A 28 5.11 7.50 -0.89
CA TYR A 28 6.19 8.36 -0.40
C TYR A 28 6.13 9.79 -0.93
N GLN A 29 5.53 10.02 -2.10
CA GLN A 29 5.16 11.38 -2.51
C GLN A 29 4.16 12.02 -1.52
N ALA A 30 3.16 11.27 -1.06
CA ALA A 30 2.21 11.75 -0.05
C ALA A 30 2.89 11.98 1.31
N ILE A 31 3.77 11.07 1.76
CA ILE A 31 4.57 11.25 2.97
C ILE A 31 5.42 12.52 2.91
N ASN A 32 6.17 12.71 1.81
CA ASN A 32 7.06 13.86 1.64
C ASN A 32 6.32 15.20 1.51
N SER A 33 5.09 15.17 0.99
CA SER A 33 4.22 16.35 0.92
C SER A 33 3.35 16.54 2.17
N LYS A 34 3.43 15.62 3.15
CA LYS A 34 2.58 15.58 4.34
C LYS A 34 1.08 15.62 3.97
N SER A 35 0.73 14.92 2.89
CA SER A 35 -0.65 14.81 2.43
C SER A 35 -1.45 13.86 3.31
N ASN A 36 -2.78 14.00 3.28
CA ASN A 36 -3.68 13.09 3.98
C ASN A 36 -3.46 11.63 3.52
N LEU A 37 -3.16 10.76 4.49
CA LEU A 37 -2.84 9.36 4.24
C LEU A 37 -4.06 8.43 4.24
N GLN A 38 -5.24 8.88 4.69
CA GLN A 38 -6.43 8.05 4.88
C GLN A 38 -6.76 7.16 3.66
N ASN A 39 -6.66 7.72 2.45
CA ASN A 39 -7.02 7.06 1.20
C ASN A 39 -6.02 5.97 0.75
N PHE A 40 -4.91 5.78 1.47
CA PHE A 40 -3.99 4.67 1.26
C PHE A 40 -4.35 3.44 2.09
N TYR A 41 -5.19 3.56 3.11
CA TYR A 41 -5.48 2.47 4.04
C TYR A 41 -6.89 1.93 3.86
N VAL A 42 -7.09 0.68 4.28
CA VAL A 42 -8.42 0.04 4.30
C VAL A 42 -9.44 0.82 5.14
N ASN A 43 -8.99 1.66 6.08
CA ASN A 43 -9.82 2.58 6.87
C ASN A 43 -10.67 3.54 6.01
N SER A 44 -10.30 3.78 4.74
CA SER A 44 -11.08 4.61 3.81
C SER A 44 -12.26 3.88 3.17
N SER A 45 -12.32 2.54 3.27
CA SER A 45 -13.39 1.74 2.68
C SER A 45 -14.22 1.06 3.77
N PRO A 46 -15.56 1.20 3.76
CA PRO A 46 -16.44 0.58 4.75
C PRO A 46 -16.54 -0.95 4.59
N ARG A 47 -15.91 -1.51 3.55
CA ARG A 47 -15.99 -2.93 3.22
C ARG A 47 -15.07 -3.80 4.06
N TYR A 48 -14.00 -3.22 4.59
CA TYR A 48 -13.05 -3.97 5.40
C TYR A 48 -13.55 -4.06 6.85
N PRO A 49 -13.56 -5.26 7.45
CA PRO A 49 -14.18 -5.47 8.75
C PRO A 49 -13.35 -4.92 9.91
N LYS A 50 -12.07 -4.60 9.66
CA LYS A 50 -11.13 -4.10 10.66
C LYS A 50 -10.31 -2.94 10.09
N PRO A 51 -9.94 -1.96 10.94
CA PRO A 51 -8.91 -0.97 10.60
C PRO A 51 -7.59 -1.64 10.20
N ALA A 52 -6.75 -0.89 9.48
CA ALA A 52 -5.39 -1.32 9.20
C ALA A 52 -4.58 -1.51 10.49
N ASP A 53 -3.71 -2.51 10.49
CA ASP A 53 -2.72 -2.72 11.55
C ASP A 53 -1.45 -1.91 11.23
N ILE A 54 -1.15 -0.89 12.05
CA ILE A 54 -0.09 0.08 11.79
C ILE A 54 0.92 0.04 12.93
N SER A 55 2.17 -0.32 12.64
CA SER A 55 3.27 -0.29 13.62
C SER A 55 4.43 0.55 13.11
N ILE A 56 4.77 1.63 13.82
CA ILE A 56 5.83 2.58 13.47
C ILE A 56 6.90 2.54 14.57
N ASN A 57 8.10 2.05 14.24
CA ASN A 57 9.21 1.83 15.19
C ASN A 57 8.80 1.00 16.42
N GLY A 58 7.86 0.06 16.26
CA GLY A 58 7.32 -0.77 17.35
C GLY A 58 6.14 -0.17 18.11
N GLN A 59 5.79 1.10 17.88
CA GLN A 59 4.57 1.69 18.42
C GLN A 59 3.37 1.33 17.52
N VAL A 60 2.33 0.74 18.12
CA VAL A 60 1.06 0.47 17.42
C VAL A 60 0.23 1.75 17.36
N LEU A 61 -0.26 2.09 16.17
CA LEU A 61 -1.11 3.26 15.91
C LEU A 61 -2.53 2.81 15.55
N ALA A 62 -3.53 3.58 15.98
CA ALA A 62 -4.93 3.23 15.75
C ALA A 62 -5.43 3.68 14.37
N LEU A 63 -4.97 4.84 13.90
CA LEU A 63 -5.45 5.47 12.67
C LEU A 63 -4.30 5.97 11.78
N PRO A 64 -4.52 6.04 10.45
CA PRO A 64 -3.58 6.69 9.52
C PRO A 64 -3.28 8.15 9.88
N ALA A 65 -4.25 8.85 10.49
CA ALA A 65 -4.08 10.22 10.97
C ALA A 65 -3.03 10.31 12.10
N ASP A 66 -2.94 9.30 12.96
CA ASP A 66 -1.92 9.24 14.02
C ASP A 66 -0.52 9.12 13.39
N TYR A 67 -0.40 8.35 12.30
CA TYR A 67 0.87 8.25 11.58
C TYR A 67 1.25 9.57 10.89
N LEU A 68 0.29 10.24 10.25
CA LEU A 68 0.52 11.56 9.67
C LEU A 68 1.00 12.56 10.73
N ALA A 69 0.41 12.55 11.93
CA ALA A 69 0.83 13.40 13.03
C ALA A 69 2.30 13.12 13.44
N LEU A 70 2.74 11.86 13.44
CA LEU A 70 4.16 11.53 13.68
C LEU A 70 5.08 12.09 12.58
N ILE A 71 4.68 12.02 11.30
CA ILE A 71 5.45 12.58 10.18
C ILE A 71 5.51 14.11 10.27
N GLU A 72 4.40 14.75 10.64
CA GLU A 72 4.34 16.20 10.82
C GLU A 72 5.25 16.66 11.95
N ALA A 73 5.26 15.93 13.07
CA ALA A 73 6.09 16.19 14.25
C ALA A 73 7.61 16.12 13.98
N GLN A 74 8.05 15.47 12.90
CA GLN A 74 9.45 15.47 12.48
C GLN A 74 9.93 16.86 11.99
N GLY A 75 9.01 17.80 11.76
CA GLY A 75 9.34 19.16 11.34
C GLY A 75 9.59 19.31 9.84
N SER A 76 10.10 20.46 9.42
CA SER A 76 10.33 20.79 8.01
C SER A 76 11.66 20.24 7.49
N GLY A 77 11.72 19.91 6.20
CA GLY A 77 12.95 19.46 5.56
C GLY A 77 13.28 17.99 5.77
N VAL A 78 12.32 17.20 6.28
CA VAL A 78 12.42 15.75 6.25
C VAL A 78 12.04 15.22 4.87
N HIS A 79 12.81 14.29 4.34
CA HIS A 79 12.57 13.69 3.03
C HIS A 79 12.88 12.19 3.05
N TYR A 80 11.95 11.40 2.53
CA TYR A 80 12.04 9.96 2.40
C TYR A 80 12.36 9.61 0.94
N ASP A 81 13.46 8.89 0.74
CA ASP A 81 13.88 8.35 -0.54
C ASP A 81 13.83 6.82 -0.46
N VAL A 82 13.10 6.18 -1.37
CA VAL A 82 13.10 4.72 -1.51
C VAL A 82 14.23 4.32 -2.45
N GLU A 83 15.05 3.36 -2.03
CA GLU A 83 16.21 2.89 -2.80
C GLU A 83 15.96 1.54 -3.46
N SER A 84 15.18 0.67 -2.81
CA SER A 84 14.77 -0.61 -3.36
C SER A 84 13.39 -1.01 -2.88
N LEU A 85 12.72 -1.82 -3.68
CA LEU A 85 11.47 -2.45 -3.32
C LEU A 85 11.43 -3.90 -3.81
N ASP A 86 10.65 -4.72 -3.12
CA ASP A 86 10.31 -6.09 -3.49
C ASP A 86 8.81 -6.32 -3.29
N ALA A 87 8.23 -7.20 -4.11
CA ALA A 87 6.80 -7.50 -4.06
C ALA A 87 6.54 -9.01 -4.22
N HIS A 88 5.69 -9.54 -3.35
CA HIS A 88 5.29 -10.94 -3.38
C HIS A 88 3.77 -11.08 -3.30
N VAL A 89 3.20 -11.99 -4.11
CA VAL A 89 1.78 -12.32 -4.04
C VAL A 89 1.53 -13.23 -2.84
N LEU A 90 0.77 -12.75 -1.86
CA LEU A 90 0.39 -13.52 -0.67
C LEU A 90 -0.81 -14.42 -0.93
N ASN A 91 -1.81 -13.89 -1.65
CA ASN A 91 -3.01 -14.63 -2.04
C ASN A 91 -3.42 -14.18 -3.44
N PRO A 92 -3.48 -15.09 -4.44
CA PRO A 92 -3.89 -14.71 -5.79
C PRO A 92 -5.40 -14.39 -5.91
N SER A 93 -6.22 -14.87 -4.96
CA SER A 93 -7.69 -14.74 -4.93
C SER A 93 -8.18 -14.24 -3.57
N PHE A 94 -7.84 -13.00 -3.24
CA PHE A 94 -8.30 -12.33 -2.02
C PHE A 94 -9.80 -12.01 -2.10
N THR A 95 -10.53 -12.22 -1.00
CA THR A 95 -12.00 -12.10 -0.94
C THR A 95 -12.53 -11.33 0.27
N VAL A 96 -11.68 -10.94 1.23
CA VAL A 96 -12.14 -10.20 2.42
C VAL A 96 -12.66 -8.82 2.01
N GLY A 97 -13.88 -8.49 2.44
CA GLY A 97 -14.56 -7.25 2.08
C GLY A 97 -15.07 -7.19 0.64
N MET A 98 -14.92 -8.27 -0.13
CA MET A 98 -15.40 -8.31 -1.52
C MET A 98 -16.94 -8.19 -1.55
N PRO A 99 -17.53 -7.33 -2.40
CA PRO A 99 -18.98 -7.30 -2.57
C PRO A 99 -19.50 -8.62 -3.12
N GLU A 100 -20.71 -9.02 -2.71
CA GLU A 100 -21.38 -10.24 -3.20
C GLU A 100 -21.50 -10.28 -4.74
N LYS A 101 -21.67 -9.11 -5.36
CA LYS A 101 -21.72 -8.94 -6.81
C LYS A 101 -20.64 -7.96 -7.24
N LEU A 102 -19.45 -8.48 -7.48
CA LEU A 102 -18.40 -7.76 -8.20
C LEU A 102 -18.63 -7.92 -9.71
N ASN A 103 -18.75 -6.81 -10.43
CA ASN A 103 -18.87 -6.86 -11.89
C ASN A 103 -17.58 -7.46 -12.48
N ASP A 104 -17.73 -8.35 -13.46
CA ASP A 104 -16.61 -9.03 -14.13
C ASP A 104 -15.61 -9.71 -13.17
N ALA A 105 -16.10 -10.26 -12.05
CA ALA A 105 -15.26 -10.84 -10.99
C ALA A 105 -14.24 -11.88 -11.49
N GLU A 106 -14.61 -12.71 -12.47
CA GLU A 106 -13.71 -13.70 -13.06
C GLU A 106 -12.62 -13.04 -13.93
N ARG A 107 -12.95 -11.97 -14.64
CA ARG A 107 -11.97 -11.20 -15.41
C ARG A 107 -10.99 -10.50 -14.48
N ALA A 108 -11.50 -9.91 -13.39
CA ALA A 108 -10.68 -9.27 -12.37
C ALA A 108 -9.73 -10.28 -11.67
N GLU A 109 -10.21 -11.51 -11.43
CA GLU A 109 -9.39 -12.62 -10.92
C GLU A 109 -8.25 -12.95 -11.89
N ARG A 110 -8.59 -13.30 -13.14
CA ARG A 110 -7.58 -13.66 -14.15
C ARG A 110 -6.57 -12.55 -14.43
N ALA A 111 -6.98 -11.29 -14.27
CA ALA A 111 -6.12 -10.12 -14.44
C ALA A 111 -5.29 -9.77 -13.20
N GLY A 112 -5.31 -10.58 -12.13
CA GLY A 112 -4.55 -10.32 -10.89
C GLY A 112 -5.04 -9.13 -10.07
N SER A 113 -6.21 -8.57 -10.38
CA SER A 113 -6.76 -7.41 -9.65
C SER A 113 -7.33 -7.79 -8.27
N ARG A 114 -7.43 -9.09 -7.99
CA ARG A 114 -7.94 -9.65 -6.73
C ARG A 114 -6.83 -10.20 -5.84
N MET A 115 -5.57 -9.92 -6.13
CA MET A 115 -4.47 -10.44 -5.29
C MET A 115 -4.41 -9.72 -3.95
N SER A 116 -3.67 -10.25 -2.99
CA SER A 116 -3.08 -9.47 -1.90
C SER A 116 -1.57 -9.59 -1.97
N LEU A 117 -0.86 -8.52 -1.65
CA LEU A 117 0.58 -8.40 -1.89
C LEU A 117 1.31 -8.10 -0.59
N ALA A 118 2.47 -8.72 -0.37
CA ALA A 118 3.48 -8.22 0.55
C ALA A 118 4.41 -7.32 -0.25
N VAL A 119 4.61 -6.09 0.18
CA VAL A 119 5.56 -5.15 -0.43
C VAL A 119 6.55 -4.73 0.63
N THR A 120 7.84 -4.86 0.35
CA THR A 120 8.90 -4.35 1.24
C THR A 120 9.62 -3.22 0.52
N ALA A 121 9.77 -2.08 1.18
CA ALA A 121 10.54 -0.95 0.72
C ALA A 121 11.72 -0.72 1.68
N VAL A 122 12.89 -0.47 1.11
CA VAL A 122 14.09 -0.05 1.84
C VAL A 122 14.51 1.29 1.29
N GLY A 123 14.89 2.19 2.19
CA GLY A 123 15.26 3.54 1.79
C GLY A 123 16.00 4.29 2.87
N ARG A 124 16.05 5.61 2.70
CA ARG A 124 16.65 6.55 3.64
C ARG A 124 15.72 7.70 3.93
N VAL A 125 15.70 8.13 5.18
CA VAL A 125 15.08 9.37 5.61
C VAL A 125 16.18 10.38 5.91
N ARG A 126 16.08 11.56 5.30
CA ARG A 126 16.96 12.72 5.49
C ARG A 126 16.29 13.71 6.43
N PHE A 127 17.02 14.25 7.40
CA PHE A 127 16.54 15.27 8.33
C PHE A 127 17.23 16.62 8.08
N GLY A 128 16.57 17.53 7.37
CA GLY A 128 17.08 18.86 7.06
C GLY A 128 17.56 19.03 5.62
N ARG A 129 18.14 20.20 5.32
CA ARG A 129 18.61 20.57 3.98
C ARG A 129 20.13 20.57 3.93
N GLY A 130 20.71 20.11 2.82
CA GLY A 130 22.16 20.13 2.57
C GLY A 130 22.78 18.74 2.49
N LYS A 131 24.06 18.69 2.11
CA LYS A 131 24.81 17.43 1.92
C LYS A 131 25.10 16.70 3.25
N GLU A 132 25.22 17.46 4.34
CA GLU A 132 25.51 16.96 5.69
C GLU A 132 24.26 16.68 6.53
N ALA A 133 23.06 16.76 5.93
CA ALA A 133 21.82 16.50 6.64
C ALA A 133 21.81 15.06 7.18
N PRO A 134 21.57 14.83 8.49
CA PRO A 134 21.53 13.50 9.07
C PRO A 134 20.61 12.57 8.28
N GLN A 135 21.08 11.35 8.03
CA GLN A 135 20.33 10.33 7.31
C GLN A 135 20.18 9.09 8.19
N LYS A 136 19.03 8.44 8.10
CA LYS A 136 18.80 7.11 8.67
C LYS A 136 18.27 6.19 7.60
N MET A 137 18.70 4.93 7.62
CA MET A 137 18.06 3.93 6.78
C MET A 137 16.70 3.59 7.37
N PHE A 138 15.78 3.18 6.53
CA PHE A 138 14.54 2.57 6.98
C PHE A 138 14.22 1.32 6.18
N ASN A 139 13.44 0.45 6.80
CA ASN A 139 12.75 -0.65 6.16
C ASN A 139 11.26 -0.51 6.48
N GLU A 140 10.42 -0.75 5.49
CA GLU A 140 8.98 -0.72 5.64
C GLU A 140 8.33 -1.89 4.89
N THR A 141 7.44 -2.62 5.55
CA THR A 141 6.67 -3.71 4.95
C THR A 141 5.20 -3.37 4.97
N PHE A 142 4.52 -3.61 3.85
CA PHE A 142 3.09 -3.43 3.67
C PHE A 142 2.43 -4.75 3.28
N VAL A 143 1.22 -4.97 3.78
CA VAL A 143 0.25 -5.88 3.17
C VAL A 143 -0.77 -5.05 2.42
N LEU A 144 -0.74 -5.14 1.08
CA LEU A 144 -1.66 -4.47 0.19
C LEU A 144 -2.81 -5.40 -0.20
N VAL A 145 -4.02 -4.85 -0.25
CA VAL A 145 -5.26 -5.54 -0.63
C VAL A 145 -6.03 -4.74 -1.68
N PRO A 146 -6.90 -5.37 -2.48
CA PRO A 146 -7.62 -4.69 -3.56
C PRO A 146 -8.58 -3.64 -3.05
N ASN A 147 -8.57 -2.43 -3.61
CA ASN A 147 -9.66 -1.49 -3.36
C ASN A 147 -10.90 -1.91 -4.15
N TRP A 148 -11.85 -2.57 -3.50
CA TRP A 148 -13.10 -3.00 -4.12
C TRP A 148 -13.91 -1.84 -4.70
N ASP A 149 -13.80 -0.63 -4.15
CA ASP A 149 -14.50 0.55 -4.66
C ASP A 149 -13.86 1.05 -5.97
N ALA A 150 -12.56 0.81 -6.17
CA ALA A 150 -11.88 1.05 -7.45
C ALA A 150 -12.19 -0.01 -8.51
N LEU A 151 -12.69 -1.19 -8.10
CA LEU A 151 -13.13 -2.28 -8.99
C LEU A 151 -14.64 -2.26 -9.27
N ALA A 152 -15.38 -1.30 -8.70
CA ALA A 152 -16.79 -1.11 -8.97
C ALA A 152 -17.06 -0.68 -10.42
N ARG A 153 -18.31 -0.78 -10.89
CA ARG A 153 -18.69 -0.26 -12.20
C ARG A 153 -18.62 1.27 -12.17
N ASN A 154 -17.82 1.86 -13.06
CA ASN A 154 -17.60 3.32 -13.14
C ASN A 154 -17.08 3.91 -11.82
N PRO A 155 -15.87 3.50 -11.37
CA PRO A 155 -15.34 3.99 -10.11
C PRO A 155 -15.06 5.50 -10.19
N PRO A 156 -15.18 6.23 -9.07
CA PRO A 156 -14.69 7.61 -8.98
C PRO A 156 -13.23 7.71 -9.44
N ARG A 157 -12.90 8.79 -10.16
CA ARG A 157 -11.53 9.04 -10.62
C ARG A 157 -10.60 9.24 -9.42
N GLY A 158 -9.37 8.72 -9.54
CA GLY A 158 -8.31 8.94 -8.55
C GLY A 158 -8.30 7.99 -7.35
N LEU A 159 -9.23 7.02 -7.28
CA LEU A 159 -9.16 5.97 -6.27
C LEU A 159 -7.89 5.13 -6.42
N LYS A 160 -7.24 4.84 -5.29
CA LYS A 160 -6.11 3.89 -5.26
C LYS A 160 -6.62 2.50 -5.55
N LYS A 161 -5.94 1.75 -6.42
CA LYS A 161 -6.27 0.35 -6.71
C LYS A 161 -5.96 -0.60 -5.55
N TRP A 162 -5.03 -0.20 -4.69
CA TRP A 162 -4.50 -1.02 -3.59
C TRP A 162 -4.56 -0.20 -2.30
N LEU A 163 -4.97 -0.85 -1.21
CA LEU A 163 -5.05 -0.28 0.13
C LEU A 163 -4.16 -1.04 1.10
N ILE A 164 -3.57 -0.34 2.06
CA ILE A 164 -2.80 -0.90 3.17
C ILE A 164 -3.76 -1.55 4.16
N MET A 165 -3.63 -2.86 4.33
CA MET A 165 -4.27 -3.62 5.42
C MET A 165 -3.34 -3.75 6.63
N SER A 166 -2.03 -3.81 6.41
CA SER A 166 -1.02 -3.84 7.48
C SER A 166 0.24 -3.10 7.04
N GLN A 167 0.89 -2.42 7.98
CA GLN A 167 2.13 -1.67 7.79
C GLN A 167 3.05 -1.85 8.99
N ASN A 168 4.32 -2.13 8.71
CA ASN A 168 5.39 -2.11 9.70
C ASN A 168 6.52 -1.22 9.20
N PHE A 169 6.79 -0.11 9.86
CA PHE A 169 7.91 0.79 9.56
C PHE A 169 8.98 0.71 10.65
N ARG A 170 10.25 0.70 10.24
CA ARG A 170 11.39 0.82 11.14
C ARG A 170 12.48 1.70 10.52
N ALA A 171 12.80 2.81 11.19
CA ALA A 171 14.03 3.55 10.96
C ALA A 171 15.16 2.97 11.83
N LEU A 172 16.33 2.76 11.22
CA LEU A 172 17.53 2.19 11.83
C LEU A 172 18.51 3.29 12.27
#